data_AF-A0A0L7R6K7-F1
#
_entry.id   AF-A0A0L7R6K7-F1
#
_cell.length_a   1.000
_cell.length_b   1.000
_cell.length_c   1.000
_cell.angle_alpha   90.00
_cell.angle_beta   90.00
_cell.angle_gamma   90.00
#
_symmetry.space_group_name_H-M   'P 1'
#
loop_
_entity.id
_entity.type
_entity.pdbx_description
1 polymer ?
#
loop_
_entity_poly.entity_id
_entity_poly.type
_entity_poly.pdbx_seq_one_letter_code
_entity_poly.pdbx_strand_id
1 'polypeptide(L)'
;MQVYEEDRGLLCVSREKLLNEKNSCEEKVPLSLSELIKALHEAFSKDDTRIEDVKNLMASYRSNPAEWKKYAKFDRYRYTRNLVDEGNDKFNLMVLCWGEGHGSGIHDHPNSHCVMKILQGELCETRYTWPVMKNEDKETRELEVLGKTTLGLNEICYINDSLGLHRVENASNTNPAVSLHLYTPPFSTCSVFNKQTGQKTSCKVTFWSKYGDRRQRHVRMLYKTILRLHRGLPAEIQVLGTSYVRDEFKRHKNCDEVAATIFLNEWTEYAILLTKQLGLKGPHTAKPLGENLNEEDFNKFRDEQVYQLYELMIAATSKNNKNGKDT
;
A
#
# COMPACT_ATOMS: atom_id res chain seq x y z
N MET A 1 -32.90 -14.12 44.41
CA MET A 1 -31.83 -14.50 43.46
C MET A 1 -32.15 -13.80 42.16
N GLN A 2 -31.79 -12.50 42.08
CA GLN A 2 -32.11 -11.62 40.96
C GLN A 2 -30.97 -11.73 39.94
N VAL A 3 -31.37 -12.03 38.70
CA VAL A 3 -30.50 -12.11 37.54
C VAL A 3 -30.27 -10.69 37.05
N TYR A 4 -29.01 -10.26 37.01
CA TYR A 4 -28.62 -9.01 36.38
C TYR A 4 -28.67 -9.20 34.86
N GLU A 5 -29.57 -8.46 34.19
CA GLU A 5 -29.52 -8.25 32.74
C GLU A 5 -28.42 -7.22 32.46
N GLU A 6 -27.32 -7.66 31.85
CA GLU A 6 -26.29 -6.75 31.31
C GLU A 6 -26.71 -6.23 29.94
N ASP A 7 -26.84 -4.90 29.90
CA ASP A 7 -27.26 -4.05 28.80
C ASP A 7 -26.33 -4.17 27.56
N ARG A 8 -26.86 -4.71 26.46
CA ARG A 8 -26.15 -4.94 25.17
C ARG A 8 -26.39 -3.80 24.18
N GLY A 9 -25.98 -2.57 24.50
CA GLY A 9 -26.35 -1.45 23.62
C GLY A 9 -25.58 -0.14 23.71
N LEU A 10 -24.24 -0.11 23.59
CA LEU A 10 -23.52 1.14 23.27
C LEU A 10 -22.19 0.89 22.55
N LEU A 11 -22.13 1.03 21.22
CA LEU A 11 -20.88 0.96 20.43
C LEU A 11 -20.72 2.05 19.36
N CYS A 12 -21.62 3.05 19.32
CA CYS A 12 -21.44 4.28 18.58
C CYS A 12 -21.61 5.43 19.57
N VAL A 13 -20.57 6.21 19.80
CA VAL A 13 -20.59 7.28 20.81
C VAL A 13 -20.66 8.62 20.08
N SER A 14 -21.83 9.26 20.12
CA SER A 14 -21.94 10.67 19.80
C SER A 14 -21.39 11.52 20.95
N ARG A 15 -20.71 12.63 20.61
CA ARG A 15 -20.04 13.56 21.54
C ARG A 15 -20.89 14.00 22.75
N GLU A 16 -22.21 14.02 22.59
CA GLU A 16 -23.16 14.48 23.62
C GLU A 16 -23.21 13.57 24.85
N LYS A 17 -22.88 12.27 24.73
CA LYS A 17 -22.85 11.35 25.88
C LYS A 17 -21.54 11.40 26.68
N LEU A 18 -20.45 11.94 26.13
CA LEU A 18 -19.14 12.00 26.80
C LEU A 18 -18.95 13.24 27.67
N LEU A 19 -19.73 14.31 27.45
CA LEU A 19 -19.50 15.62 28.08
C LEU A 19 -20.13 15.77 29.48
N ASN A 20 -20.77 14.74 30.04
CA ASN A 20 -21.61 14.91 31.25
C ASN A 20 -21.09 14.28 32.55
N GLU A 21 -19.82 13.89 32.64
CA GLU A 21 -19.17 13.57 33.92
C GLU A 21 -17.92 14.44 34.12
N LYS A 22 -17.94 15.26 35.17
CA LYS A 22 -17.04 16.42 35.37
C LYS A 22 -15.63 16.06 35.87
N ASN A 23 -14.67 16.74 35.22
CA ASN A 23 -13.60 17.58 35.77
C ASN A 23 -12.11 17.16 35.72
N SER A 24 -11.35 18.13 35.18
CA SER A 24 -9.93 18.50 35.35
C SER A 24 -8.83 17.60 34.80
N CYS A 25 -8.56 17.77 33.51
CA CYS A 25 -7.26 18.07 32.92
C CYS A 25 -7.58 18.67 31.54
N GLU A 26 -6.95 19.77 31.13
CA GLU A 26 -7.10 20.29 29.75
C GLU A 26 -6.55 19.22 28.79
N GLU A 27 -7.42 18.34 28.30
CA GLU A 27 -7.08 17.36 27.29
C GLU A 27 -6.67 18.11 26.02
N LYS A 28 -5.38 18.03 25.68
CA LYS A 28 -4.84 18.57 24.43
C LYS A 28 -5.56 17.92 23.26
N VAL A 29 -6.56 18.61 22.73
CA VAL A 29 -7.25 18.22 21.50
C VAL A 29 -6.24 18.33 20.36
N PRO A 30 -5.87 17.24 19.66
CA PRO A 30 -5.02 17.31 18.48
C PRO A 30 -5.72 18.13 17.40
N LEU A 31 -5.09 19.24 16.99
CA LEU A 31 -5.65 20.18 16.02
C LEU A 31 -5.38 19.71 14.58
N SER A 32 -4.34 18.90 14.38
CA SER A 32 -3.90 18.39 13.08
C SER A 32 -3.56 16.89 13.12
N LEU A 33 -3.49 16.26 11.94
CA LEU A 33 -3.07 14.87 11.76
C LEU A 33 -1.65 14.63 12.27
N SER A 34 -0.75 15.61 12.12
CA SER A 34 0.62 15.49 12.63
C SER A 34 0.66 15.46 14.17
N GLU A 35 -0.17 16.28 14.82
CA GLU A 35 -0.29 16.27 16.28
C GLU A 35 -0.99 15.01 16.78
N LEU A 36 -1.99 14.51 16.05
CA LEU A 36 -2.60 13.20 16.32
C LEU A 36 -1.54 12.10 16.30
N ILE A 37 -0.71 12.03 15.25
CA ILE A 37 0.36 11.03 15.14
C ILE A 37 1.31 11.15 16.33
N LYS A 38 1.77 12.36 16.65
CA LYS A 38 2.64 12.60 17.82
C LYS A 38 1.99 12.13 19.13
N ALA A 39 0.73 12.48 19.37
CA ALA A 39 0.00 12.08 20.57
C ALA A 39 -0.18 10.55 20.65
N LEU A 40 -0.39 9.87 19.52
CA LEU A 40 -0.44 8.41 19.45
C LEU A 40 0.91 7.80 19.83
N HIS A 41 2.03 8.31 19.30
CA HIS A 41 3.36 7.85 19.73
C HIS A 41 3.58 8.04 21.24
N GLU A 42 3.19 9.20 21.79
CA GLU A 42 3.30 9.47 23.22
C GLU A 42 2.43 8.51 24.04
N ALA A 43 1.19 8.24 23.60
CA ALA A 43 0.32 7.26 24.26
C ALA A 43 0.97 5.88 24.26
N PHE A 44 1.34 5.36 23.08
CA PHE A 44 1.97 4.04 22.93
C PHE A 44 3.39 3.95 23.51
N SER A 45 4.05 5.07 23.86
CA SER A 45 5.32 5.02 24.57
C SER A 45 5.19 4.47 26.00
N LYS A 46 3.99 4.58 26.59
CA LYS A 46 3.66 4.05 27.92
C LYS A 46 3.25 2.58 27.81
N ASP A 47 3.68 1.76 28.76
CA ASP A 47 3.40 0.32 28.76
C ASP A 47 1.94 -0.02 29.10
N ASP A 48 1.17 0.92 29.65
CA ASP A 48 -0.21 0.76 30.11
C ASP A 48 -1.25 1.41 29.18
N THR A 49 -0.90 1.65 27.91
CA THR A 49 -1.78 2.33 26.94
C THR A 49 -3.17 1.71 26.90
N ARG A 50 -4.20 2.46 27.30
CA ARG A 50 -5.59 1.99 27.25
C ARG A 50 -6.18 2.26 25.87
N ILE A 51 -6.97 1.32 25.37
CA ILE A 51 -7.66 1.49 24.09
C ILE A 51 -8.60 2.70 24.07
N GLU A 52 -9.13 3.09 25.24
CA GLU A 52 -10.02 4.24 25.35
C GLU A 52 -9.30 5.56 25.09
N ASP A 53 -8.05 5.70 25.54
CA ASP A 53 -7.23 6.88 25.26
C ASP A 53 -6.98 7.02 23.75
N VAL A 54 -6.74 5.89 23.08
CA VAL A 54 -6.55 5.84 21.62
C VAL A 54 -7.83 6.23 20.88
N LYS A 55 -9.00 5.76 21.34
CA LYS A 55 -10.30 6.18 20.77
C LYS A 55 -10.51 7.68 20.94
N ASN A 56 -10.21 8.23 22.13
CA ASN A 56 -10.36 9.66 22.41
C ASN A 56 -9.43 10.51 21.52
N LEU A 57 -8.17 10.08 21.33
CA LEU A 57 -7.25 10.72 20.40
C LEU A 57 -7.77 10.69 18.95
N MET A 58 -8.23 9.53 18.47
CA MET A 58 -8.81 9.41 17.13
C MET A 58 -10.11 10.24 16.97
N ALA A 59 -10.96 10.29 17.99
CA ALA A 59 -12.21 11.04 17.97
C ALA A 59 -11.99 12.56 18.00
N SER A 60 -10.98 13.03 18.72
CA SER A 60 -10.68 14.44 18.93
C SER A 60 -10.14 15.14 17.68
N TYR A 61 -9.35 14.43 16.85
CA TYR A 61 -8.95 14.95 15.54
C TYR A 61 -10.16 15.26 14.65
N ARG A 62 -10.15 16.42 13.99
CA ARG A 62 -11.17 16.83 13.01
C ARG A 62 -10.59 16.72 11.61
N SER A 63 -11.25 15.95 10.75
CA SER A 63 -10.79 15.67 9.40
C SER A 63 -10.56 16.95 8.61
N ASN A 64 -9.33 17.13 8.14
CA ASN A 64 -8.94 18.21 7.25
C ASN A 64 -8.32 17.61 5.96
N PRO A 65 -9.00 17.68 4.80
CA PRO A 65 -8.48 17.13 3.55
C PRO A 65 -7.07 17.60 3.18
N ALA A 66 -6.69 18.83 3.52
CA ALA A 66 -5.35 19.34 3.22
C ALA A 66 -4.24 18.49 3.86
N GLU A 67 -4.51 17.84 5.00
CA GLU A 67 -3.51 17.11 5.78
C GLU A 67 -3.36 15.65 5.33
N TRP A 68 -4.46 15.00 4.94
CA TRP A 68 -4.45 13.58 4.58
C TRP A 68 -4.52 13.30 3.08
N LYS A 69 -4.82 14.29 2.23
CA LYS A 69 -4.98 14.10 0.76
C LYS A 69 -3.73 13.52 0.09
N LYS A 70 -2.53 13.77 0.63
CA LYS A 70 -1.29 13.12 0.14
C LYS A 70 -1.34 11.59 0.22
N TYR A 71 -2.03 11.02 1.21
CA TYR A 71 -2.20 9.58 1.39
C TYR A 71 -3.41 9.01 0.66
N ALA A 72 -4.36 9.85 0.23
CA ALA A 72 -5.62 9.42 -0.38
C ALA A 72 -5.44 8.96 -1.84
N LYS A 73 -4.82 7.78 -2.05
CA LYS A 73 -4.51 7.23 -3.37
C LYS A 73 -5.54 6.16 -3.76
N PHE A 74 -6.57 6.54 -4.49
CA PHE A 74 -7.62 5.62 -4.95
C PHE A 74 -7.13 4.61 -6.02
N ASP A 75 -7.87 3.52 -6.16
CA ASP A 75 -7.84 2.60 -7.29
C ASP A 75 -9.26 2.47 -7.85
N ARG A 76 -9.38 2.17 -9.15
CA ARG A 76 -10.69 2.10 -9.82
C ARG A 76 -11.53 0.90 -9.38
N TYR A 77 -10.90 -0.22 -9.03
CA TYR A 77 -11.59 -1.51 -8.92
C TYR A 77 -11.68 -2.05 -7.50
N ARG A 78 -10.92 -1.47 -6.56
CA ARG A 78 -10.88 -1.91 -5.17
C ARG A 78 -10.54 -0.77 -4.23
N TYR A 79 -10.93 -0.91 -2.98
CA TYR A 79 -10.44 -0.01 -1.94
C TYR A 79 -8.92 -0.19 -1.77
N THR A 80 -8.25 0.87 -1.33
CA THR A 80 -6.79 0.88 -1.16
C THR A 80 -6.41 1.13 0.30
N ARG A 81 -5.27 0.59 0.72
CA ARG A 81 -4.69 0.79 2.06
C ARG A 81 -3.41 1.61 1.92
N ASN A 82 -3.37 2.81 2.47
CA ASN A 82 -2.27 3.76 2.31
C ASN A 82 -1.64 4.01 3.67
N LEU A 83 -0.45 3.44 3.90
CA LEU A 83 0.23 3.55 5.19
C LEU A 83 0.64 5.01 5.45
N VAL A 84 0.23 5.54 6.59
CA VAL A 84 0.54 6.89 7.05
C VAL A 84 1.75 6.85 7.97
N ASP A 85 1.73 5.92 8.94
CA ASP A 85 2.73 5.82 10.00
C ASP A 85 2.84 4.35 10.48
N GLU A 86 4.08 3.88 10.70
CA GLU A 86 4.39 2.53 11.23
C GLU A 86 4.49 2.51 12.77
N GLY A 87 4.20 3.66 13.40
CA GLY A 87 4.28 3.87 14.83
C GLY A 87 5.69 3.62 15.34
N ASN A 88 5.78 2.85 16.41
CA ASN A 88 7.04 2.35 16.97
C ASN A 88 6.93 0.82 17.14
N ASP A 89 6.53 0.12 16.07
CA ASP A 89 6.15 -1.31 16.07
C ASP A 89 4.93 -1.67 16.97
N LYS A 90 4.34 -0.67 17.63
CA LYS A 90 3.17 -0.81 18.52
C LYS A 90 1.84 -0.58 17.83
N PHE A 91 1.80 0.22 16.76
CA PHE A 91 0.58 0.45 15.99
C PHE A 91 0.87 0.75 14.52
N ASN A 92 -0.09 0.50 13.64
CA ASN A 92 -0.07 0.99 12.27
C ASN A 92 -1.20 1.98 12.06
N LEU A 93 -0.89 3.16 11.52
CA LEU A 93 -1.87 4.15 11.11
C LEU A 93 -1.95 4.20 9.57
N MET A 94 -3.15 4.08 9.01
CA MET A 94 -3.31 4.06 7.55
C MET A 94 -4.62 4.70 7.10
N VAL A 95 -4.57 5.34 5.93
CA VAL A 95 -5.74 5.87 5.24
C VAL A 95 -6.26 4.84 4.25
N LEU A 96 -7.52 4.45 4.40
CA LEU A 96 -8.23 3.62 3.42
C LEU A 96 -9.08 4.51 2.52
N CYS A 97 -9.02 4.24 1.21
CA CYS A 97 -9.78 4.97 0.21
C CYS A 97 -10.76 4.03 -0.47
N TRP A 98 -12.04 4.39 -0.45
CA TRP A 98 -13.16 3.59 -0.91
C TRP A 98 -13.81 4.32 -2.08
N GLY A 99 -13.69 3.76 -3.28
CA GLY A 99 -14.45 4.23 -4.43
C GLY A 99 -15.94 3.92 -4.27
N GLU A 100 -16.73 4.31 -5.26
CA GLU A 100 -18.17 4.07 -5.31
C GLU A 100 -18.45 2.56 -5.27
N GLY A 101 -19.33 2.13 -4.36
CA GLY A 101 -19.71 0.72 -4.17
C GLY A 101 -18.58 -0.19 -3.66
N HIS A 102 -17.41 0.34 -3.30
CA HIS A 102 -16.30 -0.49 -2.82
C HIS A 102 -16.60 -1.03 -1.43
N GLY A 103 -16.24 -2.29 -1.18
CA GLY A 103 -16.34 -2.89 0.14
C GLY A 103 -15.23 -3.91 0.40
N SER A 104 -15.01 -4.19 1.68
CA SER A 104 -14.12 -5.25 2.11
C SER A 104 -14.81 -6.63 1.99
N GLY A 105 -14.01 -7.69 2.11
CA GLY A 105 -14.55 -8.97 2.54
C GLY A 105 -14.94 -8.93 4.03
N ILE A 106 -15.65 -9.94 4.49
CA ILE A 106 -15.87 -10.17 5.93
C ILE A 106 -14.54 -10.62 6.51
N HIS A 107 -14.01 -9.96 7.53
CA HIS A 107 -12.66 -10.24 8.03
C HIS A 107 -12.50 -10.08 9.54
N ASP A 108 -11.44 -10.70 10.05
CA ASP A 108 -10.96 -10.60 11.43
C ASP A 108 -9.84 -9.55 11.60
N HIS A 109 -9.43 -9.35 12.85
CA HIS A 109 -8.35 -8.47 13.29
C HIS A 109 -7.44 -9.24 14.25
N PRO A 110 -6.55 -10.11 13.76
CA PRO A 110 -5.93 -11.19 14.53
C PRO A 110 -5.35 -10.75 15.88
N ASN A 111 -6.19 -10.85 16.92
CA ASN A 111 -5.98 -10.35 18.27
C ASN A 111 -5.45 -8.90 18.35
N SER A 112 -5.90 -8.05 17.44
CA SER A 112 -5.55 -6.65 17.32
C SER A 112 -6.77 -5.77 17.51
N HIS A 113 -6.58 -4.62 18.12
CA HIS A 113 -7.57 -3.55 18.20
C HIS A 113 -7.61 -2.79 16.88
N CYS A 114 -8.81 -2.48 16.40
CA CYS A 114 -9.04 -1.64 15.23
C CYS A 114 -9.89 -0.43 15.63
N VAL A 115 -9.35 0.77 15.47
CA VAL A 115 -10.11 2.02 15.56
C VAL A 115 -10.21 2.60 14.16
N MET A 116 -11.44 2.77 13.66
CA MET A 116 -11.72 3.36 12.35
C MET A 116 -12.38 4.71 12.54
N LYS A 117 -11.89 5.76 11.86
CA LYS A 117 -12.48 7.10 11.82
C LYS A 117 -12.85 7.47 10.37
N ILE A 118 -14.01 8.08 10.15
CA ILE A 118 -14.38 8.59 8.83
C ILE A 118 -13.74 9.97 8.60
N LEU A 119 -12.99 10.10 7.51
CA LEU A 119 -12.35 11.34 7.08
C LEU A 119 -13.13 12.06 5.97
N GLN A 120 -13.85 11.31 5.14
CA GLN A 120 -14.69 11.85 4.07
C GLN A 120 -15.79 10.84 3.72
N GLY A 121 -16.97 11.33 3.36
CA GLY A 121 -18.09 10.50 2.93
C GLY A 121 -18.70 9.73 4.10
N GLU A 122 -19.27 8.56 3.79
CA GLU A 122 -19.91 7.67 4.77
C GLU A 122 -19.47 6.23 4.49
N LEU A 123 -19.36 5.44 5.55
CA LEU A 123 -19.10 4.00 5.44
C LEU A 123 -20.12 3.24 6.26
N CYS A 124 -20.52 2.08 5.76
CA CYS A 124 -21.37 1.17 6.48
C CYS A 124 -20.56 -0.01 7.01
N GLU A 125 -20.62 -0.24 8.32
CA GLU A 125 -20.10 -1.43 8.98
C GLU A 125 -21.23 -2.43 9.17
N THR A 126 -21.01 -3.67 8.74
CA THR A 126 -21.85 -4.82 9.11
C THR A 126 -21.01 -5.81 9.92
N ARG A 127 -21.43 -6.12 11.14
CA ARG A 127 -20.76 -7.07 12.05
C ARG A 127 -21.39 -8.45 11.95
N TYR A 128 -20.58 -9.49 12.09
CA TYR A 128 -20.97 -10.88 11.96
C TYR A 128 -20.47 -11.73 13.12
N THR A 129 -21.19 -12.81 13.42
CA THR A 129 -20.72 -13.85 14.34
C THR A 129 -19.53 -14.61 13.76
N TRP A 130 -18.74 -15.24 14.63
CA TRP A 130 -17.75 -16.22 14.21
C TRP A 130 -18.43 -17.50 13.70
N PRO A 131 -17.89 -18.17 12.67
CA PRO A 131 -18.43 -19.44 12.20
C PRO A 131 -18.37 -20.48 13.32
N VAL A 132 -19.52 -21.13 13.60
CA VAL A 132 -19.60 -22.18 14.61
C VAL A 132 -19.06 -23.48 14.03
N MET A 133 -17.90 -23.92 14.52
CA MET A 133 -17.37 -25.25 14.21
C MET A 133 -18.05 -26.26 15.14
N LYS A 134 -19.12 -26.92 14.71
CA LYS A 134 -19.62 -28.10 15.43
C LYS A 134 -18.79 -29.31 15.02
N ASN A 135 -18.39 -30.12 16.00
CA ASN A 135 -17.62 -31.33 15.77
C ASN A 135 -18.40 -32.29 14.85
N GLU A 136 -17.68 -32.82 13.86
CA GLU A 136 -18.02 -33.89 12.91
C GLU A 136 -18.88 -33.56 11.68
N ASP A 137 -19.72 -32.52 11.70
CA ASP A 137 -20.37 -32.04 10.47
C ASP A 137 -19.65 -30.83 9.89
N LYS A 138 -19.01 -31.01 8.73
CA LYS A 138 -18.52 -29.92 7.86
C LYS A 138 -19.69 -29.12 7.24
N GLU A 139 -20.73 -28.84 8.00
CA GLU A 139 -21.81 -27.99 7.53
C GLU A 139 -21.30 -26.55 7.50
N THR A 140 -20.96 -26.10 6.29
CA THR A 140 -20.78 -24.69 5.99
C THR A 140 -22.11 -23.98 6.21
N ARG A 141 -22.12 -22.95 7.06
CA ARG A 141 -23.30 -22.15 7.37
C ARG A 141 -23.07 -20.69 7.04
N GLU A 142 -24.15 -20.01 6.67
CA GLU A 142 -24.11 -18.58 6.42
C GLU A 142 -23.77 -17.83 7.72
N LEU A 143 -22.89 -16.84 7.63
CA LEU A 143 -22.52 -16.00 8.76
C LEU A 143 -23.70 -15.11 9.16
N GLU A 144 -24.04 -15.14 10.44
CA GLU A 144 -25.16 -14.36 10.99
C GLU A 144 -24.73 -12.91 11.23
N VAL A 145 -25.62 -11.97 10.89
CA VAL A 145 -25.39 -10.54 11.11
C VAL A 145 -25.70 -10.17 12.56
N LEU A 146 -24.71 -9.61 13.26
CA LEU A 146 -24.87 -9.07 14.61
C LEU A 146 -25.48 -7.66 14.61
N GLY A 147 -25.20 -6.87 13.58
CA GLY A 147 -25.70 -5.52 13.46
C GLY A 147 -25.08 -4.77 12.30
N LYS A 148 -25.72 -3.65 11.93
CA LYS A 148 -25.30 -2.77 10.85
C LYS A 148 -25.34 -1.32 11.32
N THR A 149 -24.28 -0.58 11.07
CA THR A 149 -24.14 0.82 11.48
C THR A 149 -23.59 1.63 10.32
N THR A 150 -24.15 2.81 10.05
CA THR A 150 -23.59 3.76 9.10
C THR A 150 -22.84 4.84 9.88
N LEU A 151 -21.62 5.14 9.44
CA LEU A 151 -20.71 6.09 10.07
C LEU A 151 -20.50 7.26 9.12
N GLY A 152 -20.78 8.46 9.61
CA GLY A 152 -20.58 9.73 8.93
C GLY A 152 -19.26 10.41 9.26
N LEU A 153 -19.04 11.57 8.65
CA LEU A 153 -17.81 12.37 8.80
C LEU A 153 -17.42 12.57 10.29
N ASN A 154 -16.15 12.32 10.60
CA ASN A 154 -15.52 12.38 11.93
C ASN A 154 -15.96 11.34 12.96
N GLU A 155 -17.00 10.55 12.69
CA GLU A 155 -17.39 9.45 13.56
C GLU A 155 -16.33 8.37 13.59
N ILE A 156 -16.30 7.63 14.70
CA ILE A 156 -15.39 6.51 14.92
C ILE A 156 -16.16 5.23 15.20
N CYS A 157 -15.60 4.09 14.82
CA CYS A 157 -15.99 2.79 15.34
C CYS A 157 -14.78 2.03 15.87
N TYR A 158 -15.06 1.03 16.69
CA TYR A 158 -14.06 0.16 17.29
C TYR A 158 -14.47 -1.29 17.15
N ILE A 159 -13.50 -2.14 16.79
CA ILE A 159 -13.68 -3.59 16.76
C ILE A 159 -12.40 -4.30 17.18
N ASN A 160 -12.56 -5.49 17.76
CA ASN A 160 -11.54 -6.51 17.93
C ASN A 160 -12.20 -7.89 17.75
N ASP A 161 -11.42 -8.96 17.76
CA ASP A 161 -11.93 -10.32 17.53
C ASP A 161 -12.99 -10.78 18.55
N SER A 162 -12.98 -10.24 19.78
CA SER A 162 -14.01 -10.54 20.79
C SER A 162 -15.39 -9.96 20.46
N LEU A 163 -15.44 -8.94 19.60
CA LEU A 163 -16.69 -8.28 19.15
C LEU A 163 -17.25 -8.88 17.86
N GLY A 164 -16.53 -9.82 17.23
CA GLY A 164 -16.92 -10.51 16.01
C GLY A 164 -16.11 -10.11 14.78
N LEU A 165 -16.61 -10.54 13.62
CA LEU A 165 -16.07 -10.20 12.31
C LEU A 165 -16.77 -8.96 11.76
N HIS A 166 -16.20 -8.28 10.77
CA HIS A 166 -16.95 -7.22 10.09
C HIS A 166 -16.66 -7.09 8.60
N ARG A 167 -17.58 -6.41 7.91
CA ARG A 167 -17.44 -5.90 6.55
C ARG A 167 -17.68 -4.41 6.57
N VAL A 168 -16.79 -3.66 5.93
CA VAL A 168 -16.91 -2.20 5.76
C VAL A 168 -17.13 -1.92 4.28
N GLU A 169 -18.14 -1.12 3.97
CA GLU A 169 -18.51 -0.79 2.59
C GLU A 169 -18.89 0.67 2.42
N ASN A 170 -18.46 1.26 1.30
CA ASN A 170 -19.02 2.49 0.79
C ASN A 170 -20.29 2.14 0.00
N ALA A 171 -21.45 2.36 0.62
CA ALA A 171 -22.74 2.10 -0.01
C ALA A 171 -23.12 3.16 -1.05
N SER A 172 -22.37 4.27 -1.15
CA SER A 172 -22.62 5.31 -2.13
C SER A 172 -22.18 4.88 -3.53
N ASN A 173 -23.04 5.15 -4.52
CA ASN A 173 -22.74 4.97 -5.94
C ASN A 173 -22.24 6.24 -6.63
N THR A 174 -22.11 7.34 -5.89
CA THR A 174 -21.76 8.66 -6.44
C THR A 174 -20.62 9.35 -5.71
N ASN A 175 -20.42 9.04 -4.43
CA ASN A 175 -19.44 9.71 -3.60
C ASN A 175 -18.39 8.72 -3.09
N PRO A 176 -17.08 9.03 -3.21
CA PRO A 176 -16.04 8.25 -2.56
C PRO A 176 -16.00 8.52 -1.05
N ALA A 177 -15.54 7.54 -0.30
CA ALA A 177 -15.30 7.65 1.13
C ALA A 177 -13.83 7.44 1.48
N VAL A 178 -13.40 8.04 2.59
CA VAL A 178 -12.04 7.93 3.12
C VAL A 178 -12.12 7.69 4.62
N SER A 179 -11.36 6.73 5.12
CA SER A 179 -11.28 6.42 6.56
C SER A 179 -9.83 6.33 7.03
N LEU A 180 -9.61 6.68 8.30
CA LEU A 180 -8.35 6.50 9.02
C LEU A 180 -8.48 5.27 9.92
N HIS A 181 -7.55 4.34 9.79
CA HIS A 181 -7.53 3.10 10.56
C HIS A 181 -6.27 3.04 11.42
N LEU A 182 -6.44 2.74 12.71
CA LEU A 182 -5.37 2.42 13.63
C LEU A 182 -5.51 0.96 14.05
N TYR A 183 -4.42 0.20 13.88
CA TYR A 183 -4.32 -1.19 14.35
C TYR A 183 -3.24 -1.32 15.42
N THR A 184 -3.57 -1.94 16.56
CA THR A 184 -2.61 -2.22 17.66
C THR A 184 -2.88 -3.58 18.32
N PRO A 185 -1.88 -4.48 18.43
CA PRO A 185 -0.59 -4.40 17.75
C PRO A 185 -0.74 -4.44 16.21
N PRO A 186 0.32 -4.12 15.44
CA PRO A 186 0.32 -4.28 14.00
C PRO A 186 0.27 -5.75 13.59
N PHE A 187 -0.38 -6.06 12.47
CA PHE A 187 -0.40 -7.41 11.89
C PHE A 187 -0.13 -7.38 10.38
N SER A 188 0.41 -8.49 9.87
CA SER A 188 0.77 -8.64 8.45
C SER A 188 -0.15 -9.59 7.68
N THR A 189 -1.00 -10.34 8.38
CA THR A 189 -1.95 -11.29 7.82
C THR A 189 -3.28 -11.18 8.54
N CYS A 190 -4.39 -11.30 7.82
CA CYS A 190 -5.73 -11.48 8.39
C CYS A 190 -6.49 -12.56 7.63
N SER A 191 -7.68 -12.87 8.10
CA SER A 191 -8.55 -13.88 7.54
C SER A 191 -9.74 -13.22 6.88
N VAL A 192 -10.06 -13.65 5.66
CA VAL A 192 -11.29 -13.26 4.96
C VAL A 192 -12.23 -14.46 4.95
N PHE A 193 -13.49 -14.21 5.27
CA PHE A 193 -14.53 -15.22 5.39
C PHE A 193 -15.53 -15.10 4.24
N ASN A 194 -15.91 -16.25 3.69
CA ASN A 194 -17.04 -16.33 2.77
C ASN A 194 -18.34 -16.21 3.58
N LYS A 195 -19.26 -15.33 3.13
CA LYS A 195 -20.52 -15.08 3.83
C LYS A 195 -21.39 -16.34 3.90
N GLN A 196 -21.59 -17.03 2.77
CA GLN A 196 -22.51 -18.15 2.66
C GLN A 196 -22.00 -19.41 3.36
N THR A 197 -20.68 -19.61 3.37
CA THR A 197 -20.11 -20.87 3.83
C THR A 197 -19.36 -20.76 5.16
N GLY A 198 -19.02 -19.56 5.61
CA GLY A 198 -18.13 -19.33 6.76
C GLY A 198 -16.68 -19.75 6.49
N GLN A 199 -16.34 -20.17 5.27
CA GLN A 199 -14.99 -20.64 4.94
C GLN A 199 -13.98 -19.49 5.05
N LYS A 200 -12.91 -19.74 5.82
CA LYS A 200 -11.81 -18.81 6.06
C LYS A 200 -10.69 -18.97 5.04
N THR A 201 -10.19 -17.85 4.53
CA THR A 201 -8.98 -17.77 3.70
C THR A 201 -7.99 -16.79 4.32
N SER A 202 -6.77 -17.24 4.59
CA SER A 202 -5.70 -16.35 5.08
C SER A 202 -5.19 -15.43 3.96
N CYS A 203 -5.04 -14.16 4.27
CA CYS A 203 -4.71 -13.10 3.33
C CYS A 203 -3.60 -12.21 3.91
N LYS A 204 -2.55 -11.97 3.11
CA LYS A 204 -1.49 -11.02 3.48
C LYS A 204 -1.97 -9.58 3.29
N VAL A 205 -1.83 -8.77 4.33
CA VAL A 205 -2.12 -7.33 4.24
C VAL A 205 -1.03 -6.69 3.36
N THR A 206 -1.46 -5.92 2.37
CA THR A 206 -0.57 -5.20 1.46
C THR A 206 -0.95 -3.72 1.44
N PHE A 207 0.06 -2.87 1.28
CA PHE A 207 -0.13 -1.43 1.16
C PHE A 207 -0.12 -1.02 -0.32
N TRP A 208 -1.07 -0.17 -0.69
CA TRP A 208 -1.14 0.46 -1.99
C TRP A 208 -0.08 1.55 -2.13
N SER A 209 0.07 2.37 -1.08
CA SER A 209 1.14 3.35 -0.94
C SER A 209 1.68 3.34 0.49
N LYS A 210 2.91 3.83 0.68
CA LYS A 210 3.48 4.11 2.00
C LYS A 210 3.92 5.57 2.04
N TYR A 211 3.60 6.28 3.13
CA TYR A 211 4.02 7.66 3.35
C TYR A 211 3.58 8.65 2.26
N GLY A 212 2.48 8.34 1.56
CA GLY A 212 1.95 9.12 0.43
C GLY A 212 2.51 8.70 -0.93
N ASP A 213 3.33 7.64 -0.96
CA ASP A 213 4.12 7.27 -2.12
C ASP A 213 3.83 5.87 -2.68
N ARG A 214 3.70 5.80 -4.01
CA ARG A 214 3.46 4.57 -4.79
C ARG A 214 4.70 4.05 -5.53
N ARG A 215 5.87 4.66 -5.34
CA ARG A 215 7.13 4.42 -6.07
C ARG A 215 7.47 2.95 -6.21
N GLN A 216 7.32 2.16 -5.14
CA GLN A 216 7.68 0.72 -5.16
C GLN A 216 6.94 -0.08 -6.25
N ARG A 217 5.67 0.25 -6.54
CA ARG A 217 4.91 -0.42 -7.60
C ARG A 217 5.39 0.03 -8.98
N HIS A 218 5.67 1.32 -9.15
CA HIS A 218 6.16 1.87 -10.41
C HIS A 218 7.54 1.29 -10.77
N VAL A 219 8.46 1.31 -9.82
CA VAL A 219 9.81 0.72 -9.92
C VAL A 219 9.74 -0.75 -10.33
N ARG A 220 8.88 -1.55 -9.68
CA ARG A 220 8.70 -2.98 -10.02
C ARG A 220 8.07 -3.19 -11.40
N MET A 221 7.12 -2.35 -11.80
CA MET A 221 6.52 -2.44 -13.14
C MET A 221 7.55 -2.11 -14.20
N LEU A 222 8.32 -1.03 -14.04
CA LEU A 222 9.37 -0.62 -14.97
C LEU A 222 10.44 -1.72 -15.11
N TYR A 223 10.95 -2.24 -13.99
CA TYR A 223 11.87 -3.38 -13.98
C TYR A 223 11.32 -4.59 -14.75
N LYS A 224 10.05 -4.98 -14.51
CA LYS A 224 9.42 -6.10 -15.22
C LYS A 224 9.20 -5.82 -16.71
N THR A 225 8.88 -4.59 -17.07
CA THR A 225 8.71 -4.16 -18.46
C THR A 225 10.04 -4.25 -19.21
N ILE A 226 11.12 -3.74 -18.64
CA ILE A 226 12.47 -3.83 -19.23
C ILE A 226 12.87 -5.29 -19.44
N LEU A 227 12.70 -6.15 -18.43
CA LEU A 227 12.99 -7.59 -18.57
C LEU A 227 12.13 -8.29 -19.64
N ARG A 228 10.92 -7.78 -19.90
CA ARG A 228 10.07 -8.29 -20.99
C ARG A 228 10.58 -7.81 -22.35
N LEU A 229 10.97 -6.54 -22.46
CA LEU A 229 11.55 -5.96 -23.67
C LEU A 229 12.87 -6.65 -24.04
N HIS A 230 13.71 -7.00 -23.06
CA HIS A 230 14.95 -7.75 -23.29
C HIS A 230 14.74 -9.10 -23.99
N ARG A 231 13.55 -9.71 -23.90
CA ARG A 231 13.25 -10.95 -24.64
C ARG A 231 13.18 -10.75 -26.16
N GLY A 232 13.05 -9.50 -26.61
CA GLY A 232 13.14 -9.14 -28.03
C GLY A 232 14.55 -8.79 -28.49
N LEU A 233 15.56 -8.76 -27.61
CA LEU A 233 16.94 -8.45 -27.97
C LEU A 233 17.68 -9.69 -28.51
N PRO A 234 18.75 -9.50 -29.31
CA PRO A 234 19.71 -10.56 -29.66
C PRO A 234 20.27 -11.23 -28.40
N ALA A 235 20.57 -12.54 -28.48
CA ALA A 235 20.90 -13.37 -27.33
C ALA A 235 22.09 -12.82 -26.52
N GLU A 236 23.12 -12.31 -27.19
CA GLU A 236 24.34 -11.78 -26.56
C GLU A 236 24.03 -10.53 -25.73
N ILE A 237 23.28 -9.59 -26.32
CA ILE A 237 22.91 -8.32 -25.69
C ILE A 237 21.85 -8.56 -24.61
N GLN A 238 20.93 -9.49 -24.82
CA GLN A 238 19.90 -9.87 -23.86
C GLN A 238 20.52 -10.33 -22.53
N VAL A 239 21.53 -11.21 -22.58
CA VAL A 239 22.21 -11.72 -21.38
C VAL A 239 22.87 -10.58 -20.62
N LEU A 240 23.65 -9.76 -21.33
CA LEU A 240 24.35 -8.61 -20.76
C LEU A 240 23.38 -7.63 -20.08
N GLY A 241 22.38 -7.16 -20.83
CA GLY A 241 21.38 -6.21 -20.34
C GLY A 241 20.55 -6.76 -19.19
N THR A 242 20.17 -8.04 -19.24
CA THR A 242 19.41 -8.68 -18.16
C THR A 242 20.23 -8.78 -16.87
N SER A 243 21.53 -9.09 -16.96
CA SER A 243 22.40 -9.10 -15.78
C SER A 243 22.53 -7.70 -15.20
N TYR A 244 22.83 -6.71 -16.05
CA TYR A 244 22.96 -5.31 -15.64
C TYR A 244 21.72 -4.81 -14.90
N VAL A 245 20.54 -4.94 -15.51
CA VAL A 245 19.26 -4.50 -14.92
C VAL A 245 18.99 -5.21 -13.58
N ARG A 246 19.30 -6.50 -13.46
CA ARG A 246 19.11 -7.24 -12.20
C ARG A 246 20.03 -6.73 -11.09
N ASP A 247 21.29 -6.50 -11.40
CA ASP A 247 22.28 -6.09 -10.42
C ASP A 247 22.07 -4.64 -10.01
N GLU A 248 21.74 -3.79 -10.96
CA GLU A 248 21.47 -2.38 -10.70
C GLU A 248 20.21 -2.18 -9.86
N PHE A 249 19.16 -2.96 -10.12
CA PHE A 249 17.96 -2.98 -9.28
C PHE A 249 18.27 -3.41 -7.83
N LYS A 250 19.18 -4.37 -7.63
CA LYS A 250 19.59 -4.80 -6.29
C LYS A 250 20.39 -3.71 -5.58
N ARG A 251 21.32 -3.05 -6.28
CA ARG A 251 22.14 -1.96 -5.73
C ARG A 251 21.29 -0.77 -5.26
N HIS A 252 20.22 -0.47 -6.00
CA HIS A 252 19.33 0.66 -5.72
C HIS A 252 18.18 0.36 -4.75
N LYS A 253 18.14 -0.83 -4.14
CA LYS A 253 17.04 -1.23 -3.25
C LYS A 253 16.84 -0.29 -2.05
N ASN A 254 17.91 0.34 -1.59
CA ASN A 254 17.93 1.21 -0.41
C ASN A 254 18.43 2.64 -0.72
N CYS A 255 18.36 3.08 -1.99
CA CYS A 255 18.79 4.43 -2.36
C CYS A 255 17.81 5.51 -1.85
N ASP A 256 18.30 6.75 -1.73
CA ASP A 256 17.47 7.89 -1.33
C ASP A 256 16.48 8.31 -2.43
N GLU A 257 15.58 9.23 -2.07
CA GLU A 257 14.51 9.73 -2.93
C GLU A 257 15.01 10.42 -4.21
N VAL A 258 16.12 11.16 -4.13
CA VAL A 258 16.67 11.89 -5.27
C VAL A 258 17.31 10.91 -6.25
N ALA A 259 18.16 10.01 -5.75
CA ALA A 259 18.80 8.97 -6.54
C ALA A 259 17.77 8.03 -7.18
N ALA A 260 16.73 7.63 -6.44
CA ALA A 260 15.64 6.81 -6.97
C ALA A 260 14.88 7.50 -8.10
N THR A 261 14.73 8.82 -8.05
CA THR A 261 14.01 9.60 -9.07
C THR A 261 14.81 9.69 -10.36
N ILE A 262 16.11 9.97 -10.25
CA ILE A 262 17.05 9.96 -11.40
C ILE A 262 17.02 8.57 -12.05
N PHE A 263 17.22 7.53 -11.25
CA PHE A 263 17.20 6.14 -11.71
C PHE A 263 15.90 5.77 -12.46
N LEU A 264 14.75 6.16 -11.91
CA LEU A 264 13.45 5.91 -12.54
C LEU A 264 13.30 6.62 -13.88
N ASN A 265 13.78 7.85 -14.00
CA ASN A 265 13.73 8.61 -15.25
C ASN A 265 14.60 7.94 -16.32
N GLU A 266 15.86 7.65 -16.00
CA GLU A 266 16.80 7.00 -16.92
C GLU A 266 16.28 5.64 -17.41
N TRP A 267 15.72 4.83 -16.50
CA TRP A 267 15.16 3.53 -16.86
C TRP A 267 13.87 3.64 -17.67
N THR A 268 13.10 4.72 -17.48
CA THR A 268 11.91 4.99 -18.28
C THR A 268 12.31 5.36 -19.71
N GLU A 269 13.31 6.23 -19.88
CA GLU A 269 13.86 6.57 -21.20
C GLU A 269 14.44 5.34 -21.90
N TYR A 270 15.21 4.52 -21.19
CA TYR A 270 15.71 3.24 -21.71
C TYR A 270 14.58 2.30 -22.15
N ALA A 271 13.51 2.17 -21.36
CA ALA A 271 12.35 1.35 -21.73
C ALA A 271 11.60 1.91 -22.95
N ILE A 272 11.47 3.24 -23.06
CA ILE A 272 10.87 3.92 -24.21
C ILE A 272 11.72 3.65 -25.46
N LEU A 273 13.04 3.79 -25.36
CA LEU A 273 13.99 3.50 -26.44
C LEU A 273 13.82 2.07 -26.95
N LEU A 274 13.89 1.08 -26.06
CA LEU A 274 13.69 -0.32 -26.41
C LEU A 274 12.32 -0.57 -27.03
N THR A 275 11.27 0.07 -26.53
CA THR A 275 9.92 -0.08 -27.07
C THR A 275 9.81 0.47 -28.49
N LYS A 276 10.44 1.61 -28.78
CA LYS A 276 10.51 2.19 -30.14
C LYS A 276 11.26 1.28 -31.11
N GLN A 277 12.37 0.68 -30.67
CA GLN A 277 13.23 -0.13 -31.53
C GLN A 277 12.70 -1.55 -31.74
N LEU A 278 12.02 -2.14 -30.75
CA LEU A 278 11.55 -3.54 -30.81
C LEU A 278 10.06 -3.68 -31.16
N GLY A 279 9.26 -2.63 -30.97
CA GLY A 279 7.81 -2.64 -31.14
C GLY A 279 7.05 -3.38 -30.03
N LEU A 280 5.73 -3.11 -29.92
CA LEU A 280 4.86 -3.65 -28.87
C LEU A 280 4.51 -5.16 -29.02
N LYS A 281 4.77 -5.77 -30.18
CA LYS A 281 4.31 -7.13 -30.54
C LYS A 281 5.42 -8.18 -30.73
N GLY A 282 6.67 -7.87 -30.37
CA GLY A 282 7.80 -8.74 -30.69
C GLY A 282 8.42 -8.42 -32.05
N PRO A 283 9.58 -9.02 -32.37
CA PRO A 283 10.66 -8.34 -33.07
C PRO A 283 10.31 -8.05 -34.53
N HIS A 284 10.23 -6.77 -34.88
CA HIS A 284 10.79 -6.34 -36.15
C HIS A 284 12.30 -6.26 -35.93
N THR A 285 13.06 -7.19 -36.50
CA THR A 285 14.52 -7.09 -36.58
C THR A 285 14.90 -5.93 -37.50
N ALA A 286 14.65 -4.70 -37.06
CA ALA A 286 15.12 -3.50 -37.72
C ALA A 286 16.53 -3.18 -37.20
N LYS A 287 17.50 -3.18 -38.11
CA LYS A 287 18.87 -2.70 -37.86
C LYS A 287 18.87 -1.16 -37.74
N PRO A 288 19.81 -0.54 -37.01
CA PRO A 288 20.62 -1.04 -35.90
C PRO A 288 19.96 -0.77 -34.53
N LEU A 289 20.29 -1.60 -33.53
CA LEU A 289 19.88 -1.41 -32.13
C LEU A 289 20.78 -0.37 -31.45
N GLY A 290 20.18 0.44 -30.57
CA GLY A 290 20.86 1.56 -29.89
C GLY A 290 20.79 2.87 -30.66
N GLU A 291 21.22 3.94 -30.01
CA GLU A 291 21.40 5.27 -30.60
C GLU A 291 22.88 5.66 -30.45
N ASN A 292 23.38 6.49 -31.37
CA ASN A 292 24.74 7.00 -31.25
C ASN A 292 24.83 7.93 -30.04
N LEU A 293 25.89 7.79 -29.24
CA LEU A 293 26.19 8.73 -28.17
C LEU A 293 26.43 10.12 -28.77
N ASN A 294 25.83 11.13 -28.16
CA ASN A 294 26.11 12.53 -28.52
C ASN A 294 27.42 12.99 -27.87
N GLU A 295 27.99 14.10 -28.36
CA GLU A 295 29.26 14.64 -27.84
C GLU A 295 29.17 15.04 -26.36
N GLU A 296 28.00 15.45 -25.89
CA GLU A 296 27.77 15.79 -24.48
C GLU A 296 27.87 14.58 -23.55
N ASP A 297 27.42 13.41 -24.02
CA ASP A 297 27.51 12.16 -23.27
C ASP A 297 28.95 11.68 -23.20
N PHE A 298 29.76 11.86 -24.24
CA PHE A 298 31.21 11.55 -24.19
C PHE A 298 31.94 12.34 -23.09
N ASN A 299 31.55 13.58 -22.86
CA ASN A 299 32.15 14.43 -21.82
C ASN A 299 31.83 13.95 -20.39
N LYS A 300 30.87 13.02 -20.22
CA LYS A 300 30.53 12.42 -18.92
C LYS A 300 31.41 11.21 -18.57
N PHE A 301 32.20 10.70 -19.51
CA PHE A 301 33.03 9.52 -19.31
C PHE A 301 34.36 9.91 -18.66
N ARG A 302 34.87 9.08 -17.75
CA ARG A 302 36.27 9.20 -17.31
C ARG A 302 37.21 8.75 -18.43
N ASP A 303 38.44 9.26 -18.44
CA ASP A 303 39.47 8.92 -19.43
C ASP A 303 39.64 7.41 -19.63
N GLU A 304 39.61 6.64 -18.54
CA GLU A 304 39.68 5.17 -18.57
C GLU A 304 38.49 4.54 -19.32
N GLN A 305 37.28 5.09 -19.16
CA GLN A 305 36.08 4.58 -19.82
C GLN A 305 36.08 4.93 -21.31
N VAL A 306 36.61 6.12 -21.67
CA VAL A 306 36.83 6.52 -23.06
C VAL A 306 37.83 5.57 -23.72
N TYR A 307 38.93 5.26 -23.04
CA TYR A 307 39.93 4.30 -23.54
C TYR A 307 39.33 2.89 -23.73
N GLN A 308 38.54 2.40 -22.77
CA GLN A 308 37.84 1.11 -22.90
C GLN A 308 36.88 1.08 -24.10
N LEU A 309 36.16 2.18 -24.35
CA LEU A 309 35.26 2.29 -25.48
C LEU A 309 36.02 2.29 -26.82
N TYR A 310 37.19 2.94 -26.86
CA TYR A 310 38.08 2.92 -28.01
C TYR A 310 38.64 1.52 -28.31
N GLU A 311 39.13 0.81 -27.31
CA GLU A 311 39.56 -0.60 -27.44
C GLU A 311 38.44 -1.50 -27.96
N LEU A 312 37.22 -1.31 -27.45
CA LEU A 312 36.03 -2.04 -27.90
C LEU A 312 35.72 -1.75 -29.37
N MET A 313 35.82 -0.49 -29.80
CA MET A 313 35.62 -0.08 -31.20
C MET A 313 36.63 -0.77 -32.12
N ILE A 314 37.92 -0.77 -31.76
CA ILE A 314 38.97 -1.46 -32.51
C ILE A 314 38.65 -2.94 -32.61
N ALA A 315 38.33 -3.61 -31.49
CA ALA A 315 38.04 -5.03 -31.46
C ALA A 315 36.83 -5.42 -32.34
N ALA A 316 35.78 -4.58 -32.35
CA ALA A 316 34.57 -4.80 -33.14
C ALA A 316 34.78 -4.57 -34.65
N THR A 317 35.62 -3.60 -35.04
CA THR A 317 35.85 -3.23 -36.46
C THR A 317 36.99 -4.01 -37.12
N SER A 318 37.98 -4.47 -36.36
CA SER A 318 39.19 -5.13 -36.88
C SER A 318 38.95 -6.53 -37.49
N LYS A 319 37.81 -7.18 -37.22
CA LYS A 319 37.48 -8.50 -37.78
C LYS A 319 37.05 -8.48 -39.26
N ASN A 320 36.70 -7.34 -39.83
CA ASN A 320 36.23 -7.27 -41.22
C ASN A 320 37.34 -7.21 -42.29
N ASN A 321 38.61 -7.04 -41.91
CA ASN A 321 39.70 -6.81 -42.87
C ASN A 321 40.55 -8.04 -43.24
N LYS A 322 40.21 -9.27 -42.80
CA LYS A 322 41.06 -10.47 -43.01
C LYS A 322 40.57 -11.47 -44.08
N ASN A 323 39.47 -11.22 -44.81
CA ASN A 323 38.96 -12.15 -45.84
C ASN A 323 39.15 -11.69 -47.29
N GLY A 324 40.12 -10.81 -47.56
CA GLY A 324 40.31 -10.22 -48.88
C GLY A 324 41.77 -10.21 -49.35
N LYS A 325 42.43 -11.36 -49.34
CA LYS A 325 43.62 -11.68 -50.15
C LYS A 325 44.10 -13.08 -49.75
N ASP A 326 43.77 -14.04 -50.60
CA ASP A 326 44.63 -15.15 -51.01
C ASP A 326 43.91 -15.83 -52.19
N THR A 327 44.22 -15.31 -53.38
CA THR A 327 44.06 -16.01 -54.66
C THR A 327 45.32 -16.79 -54.96
#